data_AF-A0A7C4E0F8-F1
#
_entry.id   AF-A0A7C4E0F8-F1
#
_cell.length_a   1.000
_cell.length_b   1.000
_cell.length_c   1.000
_cell.angle_alpha   90.00
_cell.angle_beta   90.00
_cell.angle_gamma   90.00
#
_symmetry.space_group_name_H-M   'P 1'
#
loop_
_entity.id
_entity.type
_entity.pdbx_description
1 polymer ?
#
loop_
_entity_poly.entity_id
_entity_poly.type
_entity_poly.pdbx_seq_one_letter_code
_entity_poly.pdbx_strand_id
1 'polypeptide(L)'
;MKTITISDEVYEKLEKIKGKRSFSEVINYLIASNVSLRVEKILSLSNYFTGREDEMLESLKDKIEDIGISRLTEYELMVGAFYLWKKYGNARELAWLDEVLKWLTIYEVDEEVIKLASKIKSEALLNGERETIYDIDLLIAVSGKSGSALLTLDKNQFKLKNYLENIGITILSYTNSQF
;
A
#
# COMPACT_ATOMS: atom_id res chain seq x y z
N MET A 1 7.24 -18.56 -21.53
CA MET A 1 6.64 -19.50 -20.56
C MET A 1 7.38 -19.33 -19.25
N LYS A 2 6.74 -18.86 -18.17
CA LYS A 2 7.36 -18.81 -16.83
C LYS A 2 7.06 -20.14 -16.15
N THR A 3 8.09 -20.95 -15.89
CA THR A 3 7.94 -22.21 -15.14
C THR A 3 7.98 -21.88 -13.66
N ILE A 4 6.91 -22.21 -12.94
CA ILE A 4 6.84 -22.07 -11.48
C ILE A 4 6.97 -23.48 -10.90
N THR A 5 7.97 -23.69 -10.06
CA THR A 5 8.15 -24.95 -9.32
C THR A 5 7.50 -24.80 -7.95
N ILE A 6 6.57 -25.70 -7.61
CA ILE A 6 5.94 -25.78 -6.29
C ILE A 6 6.25 -27.15 -5.68
N SER A 7 6.29 -27.23 -4.34
CA SER A 7 6.46 -28.52 -3.67
C SER A 7 5.24 -29.42 -3.90
N ASP A 8 5.46 -30.74 -3.87
CA ASP A 8 4.39 -31.74 -4.00
C ASP A 8 3.30 -31.52 -2.95
N GLU A 9 3.68 -31.14 -1.73
CA GLU A 9 2.73 -30.82 -0.66
C GLU A 9 1.81 -29.64 -1.01
N VAL A 10 2.36 -28.58 -1.62
CA VAL A 10 1.57 -27.43 -2.07
C VAL A 10 0.67 -27.82 -3.24
N TYR A 11 1.18 -28.63 -4.17
CA TYR A 11 0.39 -29.15 -5.27
C TYR A 11 -0.83 -29.97 -4.78
N GLU A 12 -0.63 -30.90 -3.85
CA GLU A 12 -1.71 -31.69 -3.25
C GLU A 12 -2.75 -30.83 -2.54
N LYS A 13 -2.32 -29.80 -1.81
CA LYS A 13 -3.21 -28.83 -1.17
C LYS A 13 -4.05 -28.09 -2.21
N LEU A 14 -3.44 -27.63 -3.30
CA LEU A 14 -4.15 -26.94 -4.39
C LEU A 14 -5.14 -27.86 -5.10
N GLU A 15 -4.77 -29.11 -5.41
CA GLU A 15 -5.66 -30.13 -6.01
C GLU A 15 -6.93 -30.35 -5.17
N LYS A 16 -6.79 -30.42 -3.83
CA LYS A 16 -7.93 -30.58 -2.90
C LYS A 16 -8.91 -29.41 -2.95
N ILE A 17 -8.42 -28.19 -3.16
CA ILE A 17 -9.24 -26.96 -3.20
C ILE A 17 -9.81 -26.72 -4.60
N LYS A 18 -9.12 -27.19 -5.64
CA LYS A 18 -9.41 -26.94 -7.05
C LYS A 18 -10.78 -27.43 -7.47
N GLY A 19 -11.11 -28.69 -7.18
CA GLY A 19 -12.37 -29.27 -7.63
C GLY A 19 -12.54 -29.11 -9.15
N LYS A 20 -13.59 -28.40 -9.58
CA LYS A 20 -13.88 -28.12 -11.00
C LYS A 20 -13.21 -26.87 -11.56
N ARG A 21 -12.52 -26.08 -10.72
CA ARG A 21 -11.84 -24.84 -11.14
C ARG A 21 -10.51 -25.14 -11.81
N SER A 22 -9.98 -24.18 -12.57
CA SER A 22 -8.59 -24.15 -12.99
C SER A 22 -7.67 -23.78 -11.83
N PHE A 23 -6.38 -24.14 -11.91
CA PHE A 23 -5.41 -23.72 -10.90
C PHE A 23 -5.28 -22.20 -10.82
N SER A 24 -5.36 -21.48 -11.94
CA SER A 24 -5.34 -20.02 -11.95
C SER A 24 -6.52 -19.42 -11.16
N GLU A 25 -7.72 -19.96 -11.32
CA GLU A 25 -8.89 -19.51 -10.53
C GLU A 25 -8.73 -19.78 -9.03
N VAL A 26 -8.11 -20.91 -8.67
CA VAL A 26 -7.82 -21.24 -7.26
C VAL A 26 -6.77 -20.29 -6.69
N ILE A 27 -5.70 -20.02 -7.42
CA ILE A 27 -4.64 -19.11 -6.99
C ILE A 27 -5.21 -17.70 -6.82
N ASN A 28 -5.98 -17.20 -7.79
CA ASN A 28 -6.62 -15.89 -7.70
C ASN A 28 -7.58 -15.83 -6.50
N TYR A 29 -8.36 -16.89 -6.26
CA TYR A 29 -9.22 -16.99 -5.09
C TYR A 29 -8.43 -16.93 -3.77
N LEU A 30 -7.30 -17.64 -3.67
CA LEU A 30 -6.45 -17.64 -2.48
C LEU A 30 -5.78 -16.28 -2.25
N ILE A 31 -5.32 -15.61 -3.31
CA ILE A 31 -4.77 -14.25 -3.23
C ILE A 31 -5.85 -13.28 -2.75
N ALA A 32 -7.01 -13.26 -3.41
CA ALA A 32 -8.12 -12.39 -3.04
C ALA A 32 -8.57 -12.63 -1.59
N SER A 33 -8.75 -13.89 -1.19
CA SER A 33 -9.14 -14.23 0.19
C SER A 33 -8.11 -13.76 1.23
N ASN A 34 -6.83 -13.80 0.89
CA ASN A 34 -5.76 -13.30 1.75
C ASN A 34 -5.81 -11.77 1.88
N VAL A 35 -6.04 -11.05 0.77
CA VAL A 35 -6.20 -9.59 0.78
C VAL A 35 -7.42 -9.19 1.60
N SER A 36 -8.58 -9.81 1.38
CA SER A 36 -9.81 -9.50 2.14
C SER A 36 -9.58 -9.67 3.64
N LEU A 37 -8.93 -10.75 4.07
CA LEU A 37 -8.58 -10.97 5.48
C LEU A 37 -7.66 -9.87 6.02
N ARG A 38 -6.66 -9.44 5.24
CA ARG A 38 -5.72 -8.38 5.65
C ARG A 38 -6.43 -7.04 5.80
N VAL A 39 -7.31 -6.69 4.86
CA VAL A 39 -8.15 -5.49 4.93
C VAL A 39 -9.06 -5.54 6.16
N GLU A 40 -9.79 -6.63 6.37
CA GLU A 40 -10.65 -6.82 7.55
C GLU A 40 -9.86 -6.67 8.86
N LYS A 41 -8.64 -7.20 8.92
CA LYS A 41 -7.79 -7.08 10.11
C LYS A 41 -7.35 -5.64 10.35
N ILE A 42 -6.93 -4.92 9.30
CA ILE A 42 -6.57 -3.51 9.39
C ILE A 42 -7.77 -2.67 9.88
N LEU A 43 -8.95 -2.89 9.31
CA LEU A 43 -10.20 -2.24 9.73
C LEU A 43 -10.61 -2.61 11.16
N SER A 44 -10.37 -3.84 11.61
CA SER A 44 -10.65 -4.21 13.01
C SER A 44 -9.71 -3.55 14.02
N LEU A 45 -8.52 -3.15 13.55
CA LEU A 45 -7.50 -2.48 14.35
C LEU A 45 -7.61 -0.95 14.26
N SER A 46 -8.43 -0.40 13.35
CA SER A 46 -8.60 1.05 13.19
C SER A 46 -9.38 1.67 14.35
N ASN A 47 -8.69 2.04 15.43
CA ASN A 47 -9.25 2.94 16.45
C ASN A 47 -9.21 4.43 16.03
N TYR A 48 -8.62 4.73 14.86
CA TYR A 48 -8.23 6.08 14.43
C TYR A 48 -8.74 6.48 13.04
N PHE A 49 -9.21 5.54 12.22
CA PHE A 49 -9.80 5.87 10.93
C PHE A 49 -11.22 6.39 11.19
N THR A 50 -11.55 7.52 10.57
CA THR A 50 -12.92 7.99 10.58
C THR A 50 -13.72 7.08 9.64
N GLY A 51 -15.01 6.85 9.87
CA GLY A 51 -15.76 5.80 9.15
C GLY A 51 -15.75 5.88 7.61
N ARG A 52 -15.26 6.99 7.05
CA ARG A 52 -15.15 7.27 5.62
C ARG A 52 -13.92 6.64 4.96
N GLU A 53 -12.81 6.50 5.66
CA GLU A 53 -11.62 5.81 5.13
C GLU A 53 -11.84 4.29 5.10
N ASP A 54 -12.53 3.79 6.13
CA ASP A 54 -12.93 2.38 6.23
C ASP A 54 -13.84 1.98 5.05
N GLU A 55 -14.82 2.82 4.70
CA GLU A 55 -15.69 2.61 3.53
C GLU A 55 -14.91 2.51 2.22
N MET A 56 -13.90 3.36 2.03
CA MET A 56 -13.13 3.36 0.79
C MET A 56 -12.24 2.12 0.72
N LEU A 57 -11.57 1.76 1.81
CA LEU A 57 -10.74 0.56 1.86
C LEU A 57 -11.57 -0.71 1.65
N GLU A 58 -12.75 -0.77 2.29
CA GLU A 58 -13.72 -1.85 2.12
C GLU A 58 -14.20 -1.95 0.66
N SER A 59 -14.44 -0.83 -0.02
CA SER A 59 -14.85 -0.81 -1.43
C SER A 59 -13.77 -1.30 -2.41
N LEU A 60 -12.51 -1.31 -1.97
CA LEU A 60 -11.34 -1.71 -2.75
C LEU A 60 -10.92 -3.16 -2.48
N LYS A 61 -11.42 -3.80 -1.41
CA LYS A 61 -10.94 -5.11 -0.94
C LYS A 61 -11.00 -6.22 -2.01
N ASP A 62 -11.98 -6.18 -2.91
CA ASP A 62 -12.17 -7.17 -3.98
C ASP A 62 -11.51 -6.75 -5.30
N LYS A 63 -10.88 -5.56 -5.34
CA LYS A 63 -10.29 -4.95 -6.54
C LYS A 63 -8.77 -4.85 -6.48
N ILE A 64 -8.16 -5.20 -5.35
CA ILE A 64 -6.72 -5.09 -5.13
C ILE A 64 -6.11 -6.47 -4.86
N GLU A 65 -4.89 -6.67 -5.32
CA GLU A 65 -4.13 -7.92 -5.10
C GLU A 65 -3.22 -7.84 -3.87
N ASP A 66 -2.99 -6.63 -3.35
CA ASP A 66 -2.12 -6.38 -2.22
C ASP A 66 -2.49 -5.05 -1.53
N ILE A 67 -2.05 -4.91 -0.28
CA ILE A 67 -2.15 -3.67 0.50
C ILE A 67 -0.86 -3.48 1.29
N GLY A 68 -0.28 -2.29 1.23
CA GLY A 68 1.00 -2.04 1.84
C GLY A 68 1.32 -0.57 2.06
N ILE A 69 2.47 -0.35 2.68
CA ILE A 69 3.04 0.96 2.94
C ILE A 69 4.50 0.96 2.49
N SER A 70 5.05 2.14 2.23
CA SER A 70 6.49 2.25 1.98
C SER A 70 7.28 2.07 3.29
N ARG A 71 8.55 1.67 3.18
CA ARG A 71 9.50 1.68 4.30
C ARG A 71 9.68 3.08 4.92
N LEU A 72 9.42 4.16 4.16
CA LEU A 72 9.45 5.53 4.69
C LEU A 72 8.22 5.82 5.57
N THR A 73 7.04 5.37 5.15
CA THR A 73 5.81 5.48 5.94
C THR A 73 5.90 4.64 7.21
N GLU A 74 6.49 3.44 7.15
CA GLU A 74 6.78 2.63 8.34
C GLU A 74 7.65 3.42 9.33
N TYR A 75 8.73 4.05 8.85
CA TYR A 75 9.58 4.91 9.66
C TYR A 75 8.79 6.07 10.31
N GLU A 76 7.95 6.78 9.55
CA GLU A 76 7.13 7.90 10.07
C GLU A 76 6.19 7.45 11.20
N LEU A 77 5.52 6.31 11.01
CA LEU A 77 4.64 5.72 12.02
C LEU A 77 5.41 5.31 13.27
N MET A 78 6.57 4.66 13.11
CA MET A 78 7.42 4.27 14.22
C MET A 78 7.92 5.48 15.00
N VAL A 79 8.33 6.56 14.33
CA VAL A 79 8.74 7.81 14.98
C VAL A 79 7.61 8.37 15.84
N GLY A 80 6.38 8.40 15.32
CA GLY A 80 5.19 8.82 16.06
C GLY A 80 4.95 7.96 17.31
N ALA A 81 4.95 6.64 17.15
CA ALA A 81 4.74 5.70 18.24
C ALA A 81 5.84 5.80 19.33
N PHE A 82 7.11 5.88 18.94
CA PHE A 82 8.22 6.08 19.86
C PHE A 82 8.16 7.44 20.57
N TYR A 83 7.74 8.50 19.89
CA TYR A 83 7.54 9.80 20.49
C TYR A 83 6.49 9.76 21.61
N LEU A 84 5.33 9.16 21.34
CA LEU A 84 4.25 9.04 22.33
C LEU A 84 4.68 8.20 23.53
N TRP A 85 5.39 7.10 23.28
CA TRP A 85 5.93 6.28 24.36
C TRP A 85 6.94 7.05 25.21
N LYS A 86 7.90 7.75 24.60
CA LYS A 86 8.90 8.54 25.34
C LYS A 86 8.29 9.71 26.10
N LYS A 87 7.29 10.38 25.51
CA LYS A 87 6.67 11.58 26.11
C LYS A 87 5.72 11.24 27.25
N TYR A 88 4.96 10.16 27.13
CA TYR A 88 3.87 9.84 28.07
C TYR A 88 4.06 8.52 28.81
N GLY A 89 5.13 7.76 28.54
CA GLY A 89 5.34 6.42 29.10
C GLY A 89 4.35 5.37 28.59
N ASN A 90 3.59 5.68 27.53
CA ASN A 90 2.50 4.84 27.05
C ASN A 90 2.92 4.02 25.80
N ALA A 91 3.07 2.71 25.97
CA ALA A 91 3.46 1.80 24.89
C ALA A 91 2.28 1.29 24.02
N ARG A 92 1.04 1.76 24.27
CA ARG A 92 -0.15 1.31 23.54
C ARG A 92 -0.02 1.51 22.04
N GLU A 93 0.51 2.65 21.60
CA GLU A 93 0.68 2.95 20.17
C GLU A 93 1.69 2.02 19.51
N LEU A 94 2.79 1.70 20.20
CA LEU A 94 3.79 0.76 19.70
C LEU A 94 3.21 -0.65 19.54
N ALA A 95 2.45 -1.11 20.53
CA ALA A 95 1.79 -2.42 20.47
C ALA A 95 0.73 -2.46 19.35
N TRP A 96 -0.03 -1.38 19.18
CA TRP A 96 -1.00 -1.26 18.09
C TRP A 96 -0.32 -1.29 16.71
N LEU A 97 0.76 -0.52 16.54
CA LEU A 97 1.50 -0.46 15.28
C LEU A 97 2.10 -1.82 14.91
N ASP A 98 2.67 -2.55 15.88
CA ASP A 98 3.19 -3.91 15.66
C ASP A 98 2.11 -4.87 15.14
N GLU A 99 0.88 -4.76 15.66
CA GLU A 99 -0.25 -5.57 15.18
C GLU A 99 -0.70 -5.19 13.77
N VAL A 100 -0.75 -3.90 13.44
CA VAL A 100 -1.16 -3.42 12.10
C VAL A 100 -0.15 -3.82 11.03
N LEU A 101 1.16 -3.65 11.30
CA LEU A 101 2.21 -3.93 10.32
C LEU A 101 2.26 -5.40 9.87
N LYS A 102 1.80 -6.35 10.71
CA LYS A 102 1.69 -7.78 10.34
C LYS A 102 0.77 -8.04 9.15
N TRP A 103 -0.14 -7.12 8.84
CA TRP A 103 -1.12 -7.25 7.76
C TRP A 103 -0.77 -6.42 6.53
N LEU A 104 0.30 -5.63 6.56
CA LEU A 104 0.73 -4.76 5.47
C LEU A 104 1.99 -5.29 4.79
N THR A 105 2.03 -5.18 3.47
CA THR A 105 3.27 -5.38 2.72
C THR A 105 4.14 -4.14 2.91
N ILE A 106 5.43 -4.34 3.18
CA ILE A 106 6.39 -3.23 3.22
C ILE A 106 7.06 -3.11 1.84
N TYR A 107 6.76 -2.03 1.12
CA TYR A 107 7.41 -1.70 -0.14
C TYR A 107 8.74 -0.98 0.12
N GLU A 108 9.81 -1.57 -0.37
CA GLU A 108 11.16 -1.05 -0.20
C GLU A 108 11.44 0.13 -1.14
N VAL A 109 12.33 1.03 -0.70
CA VAL A 109 12.90 2.08 -1.55
C VAL A 109 14.18 1.53 -2.19
N ASP A 110 14.03 0.86 -3.32
CA ASP A 110 15.13 0.28 -4.08
C ASP A 110 15.69 1.24 -5.16
N GLU A 111 16.66 0.76 -5.95
CA GLU A 111 17.27 1.55 -7.03
C GLU A 111 16.25 1.98 -8.10
N GLU A 112 15.22 1.16 -8.36
CA GLU A 112 14.17 1.48 -9.33
C GLU A 112 13.31 2.65 -8.81
N VAL A 113 12.90 2.59 -7.54
CA VAL A 113 12.15 3.66 -6.87
C VAL A 113 12.96 4.96 -6.88
N ILE A 114 14.26 4.90 -6.57
CA ILE A 114 15.15 6.07 -6.59
C ILE A 114 15.24 6.68 -8.00
N LYS A 115 15.46 5.84 -9.02
CA LYS A 115 15.52 6.31 -10.42
C LYS A 115 14.21 6.97 -10.85
N LEU A 116 13.08 6.33 -10.53
CA LEU A 116 11.74 6.82 -10.88
C LEU A 116 11.44 8.17 -10.20
N ALA A 117 11.69 8.26 -8.89
CA ALA A 117 11.53 9.49 -8.13
C ALA A 117 12.45 10.61 -8.67
N SER A 118 13.72 10.31 -8.94
CA SER A 118 14.66 11.31 -9.46
C SER A 118 14.22 11.88 -10.82
N LYS A 119 13.68 11.04 -11.70
CA LYS A 119 13.14 11.44 -13.00
C LYS A 119 11.96 12.39 -12.82
N ILE A 120 10.96 11.98 -12.03
CA ILE A 120 9.76 12.81 -11.76
C ILE A 120 10.17 14.13 -11.11
N LYS A 121 11.05 14.11 -10.12
CA LYS A 121 11.52 15.31 -9.44
C LYS A 121 12.21 16.27 -10.41
N SER A 122 13.07 15.76 -11.30
CA SER A 122 13.75 16.58 -12.30
C SER A 122 12.77 17.25 -13.28
N GLU A 123 11.71 16.55 -13.68
CA GLU A 123 10.66 17.08 -14.55
C GLU A 123 9.86 18.17 -13.83
N ALA A 124 9.45 17.93 -12.59
CA ALA A 124 8.76 18.92 -11.78
C ALA A 124 9.61 20.19 -11.56
N LEU A 125 10.92 20.03 -11.36
CA LEU A 125 11.84 21.16 -11.25
C LEU A 125 11.89 22.00 -12.54
N LEU A 126 11.90 21.37 -13.71
CA LEU A 126 11.85 22.07 -15.00
C LEU A 126 10.52 22.81 -15.21
N ASN A 127 9.44 22.28 -14.66
CA ASN A 127 8.10 22.89 -14.70
C ASN A 127 7.89 23.99 -13.65
N GLY A 128 8.90 24.32 -12.83
CA GLY A 128 8.82 25.35 -11.79
C GLY A 128 8.16 24.90 -10.49
N GLU A 129 7.94 23.60 -10.29
CA GLU A 129 7.24 23.01 -9.13
C GLU A 129 8.17 22.67 -7.97
N ARG A 130 9.18 23.52 -7.73
CA ARG A 130 10.30 23.24 -6.82
C ARG A 130 9.88 23.04 -5.36
N GLU A 131 8.91 23.82 -4.90
CA GLU A 131 8.48 23.88 -3.50
C GLU A 131 7.23 23.05 -3.20
N THR A 132 6.67 22.38 -4.21
CA THR A 132 5.37 21.72 -4.09
C THR A 132 5.42 20.21 -3.93
N ILE A 133 6.57 19.60 -4.21
CA ILE A 133 6.77 18.15 -4.15
C ILE A 133 7.90 17.84 -3.17
N TYR A 134 7.59 17.27 -2.02
CA TYR A 134 8.60 16.83 -1.07
C TYR A 134 9.19 15.48 -1.51
N ASP A 135 10.49 15.30 -1.31
CA ASP A 135 11.18 14.10 -1.79
C ASP A 135 10.67 12.83 -1.09
N ILE A 136 10.33 12.92 0.19
CA ILE A 136 9.74 11.81 0.96
C ILE A 136 8.37 11.43 0.38
N ASP A 137 7.48 12.40 0.16
CA ASP A 137 6.17 12.15 -0.45
C ASP A 137 6.29 11.49 -1.83
N LEU A 138 7.24 11.94 -2.65
CA LEU A 138 7.48 11.35 -3.96
C LEU A 138 8.00 9.92 -3.86
N LEU A 139 8.95 9.65 -2.95
CA LEU A 139 9.48 8.31 -2.72
C LEU A 139 8.39 7.36 -2.20
N ILE A 140 7.54 7.82 -1.28
CA ILE A 140 6.36 7.07 -0.81
C ILE A 140 5.45 6.74 -2.00
N ALA A 141 5.08 7.77 -2.77
CA ALA A 141 4.14 7.65 -3.87
C ALA A 141 4.58 6.64 -4.95
N VAL A 142 5.88 6.58 -5.24
CA VAL A 142 6.42 5.69 -6.27
C VAL A 142 6.86 4.31 -5.74
N SER A 143 6.87 4.09 -4.43
CA SER A 143 7.27 2.81 -3.83
C SER A 143 6.35 1.65 -4.23
N GLY A 144 5.06 1.92 -4.48
CA GLY A 144 4.11 0.91 -4.95
C GLY A 144 4.33 0.45 -6.40
N LYS A 145 5.16 1.17 -7.18
CA LYS A 145 5.46 0.93 -8.61
C LYS A 145 4.22 0.93 -9.51
N SER A 146 4.43 0.75 -10.82
CA SER A 146 3.37 0.77 -11.84
C SER A 146 2.31 -0.30 -11.56
N GLY A 147 1.03 0.05 -11.73
CA GLY A 147 -0.13 -0.80 -11.42
C GLY A 147 -0.67 -0.62 -10.00
N SER A 148 -0.03 0.19 -9.16
CA SER A 148 -0.50 0.49 -7.81
C SER A 148 -1.45 1.68 -7.76
N ALA A 149 -2.17 1.78 -6.64
CA ALA A 149 -2.94 2.96 -6.27
C ALA A 149 -2.39 3.56 -4.97
N LEU A 150 -1.99 4.83 -5.02
CA LEU A 150 -1.64 5.61 -3.84
C LEU A 150 -2.93 6.11 -3.18
N LEU A 151 -3.22 5.58 -1.99
CA LEU A 151 -4.23 6.14 -1.11
C LEU A 151 -3.63 7.25 -0.26
N THR A 152 -4.16 8.46 -0.36
CA THR A 152 -3.68 9.59 0.45
C THR A 152 -4.79 10.57 0.83
N LEU A 153 -4.62 11.17 2.02
CA LEU A 153 -5.42 12.31 2.50
C LEU A 153 -4.66 13.64 2.36
N ASP A 154 -3.39 13.60 1.93
CA ASP A 154 -2.57 14.80 1.77
C ASP A 154 -2.86 15.48 0.43
N LYS A 155 -3.37 16.72 0.52
CA LYS A 155 -3.59 17.58 -0.65
C LYS A 155 -2.30 17.92 -1.40
N ASN A 156 -1.14 17.87 -0.75
CA ASN A 156 0.14 18.07 -1.43
C ASN A 156 0.51 16.86 -2.30
N GLN A 157 0.24 15.64 -1.83
CA GLN A 157 0.44 14.44 -2.65
C GLN A 157 -0.49 14.42 -3.87
N PHE A 158 -1.64 15.12 -3.85
CA PHE A 158 -2.48 15.32 -5.05
C PHE A 158 -1.79 16.05 -6.20
N LYS A 159 -0.80 16.89 -5.90
CA LYS A 159 -0.04 17.59 -6.94
C LYS A 159 0.82 16.64 -7.76
N LEU A 160 1.08 15.42 -7.25
CA LEU A 160 1.80 14.36 -7.96
C LEU A 160 0.96 13.65 -9.03
N LYS A 161 -0.37 13.87 -9.05
CA LYS A 161 -1.31 13.10 -9.86
C LYS A 161 -0.85 12.90 -11.31
N ASN A 162 -0.54 13.99 -12.02
CA ASN A 162 -0.17 13.93 -13.43
C ASN A 162 1.11 13.11 -13.65
N TYR A 163 2.10 13.23 -12.76
CA TYR A 163 3.35 12.48 -12.87
C TYR A 163 3.15 10.99 -12.56
N LEU A 164 2.33 10.68 -11.56
CA LEU A 164 2.03 9.30 -11.15
C LEU A 164 1.20 8.57 -12.21
N GLU A 165 0.19 9.21 -12.79
CA GLU A 165 -0.65 8.60 -13.82
C GLU A 165 0.17 8.27 -15.09
N ASN A 166 1.14 9.12 -15.45
CA ASN A 166 2.05 8.88 -16.58
C ASN A 166 2.94 7.63 -16.41
N ILE A 167 3.13 7.14 -15.18
CA ILE A 167 3.90 5.94 -14.88
C ILE A 167 3.01 4.76 -14.44
N GLY A 168 1.68 4.92 -14.57
CA GLY A 168 0.71 3.89 -14.24
C GLY A 168 0.42 3.74 -12.74
N ILE A 169 0.64 4.80 -11.95
CA ILE A 169 0.23 4.87 -10.55
C ILE A 169 -1.02 5.73 -10.44
N THR A 170 -2.11 5.15 -9.93
CA THR A 170 -3.36 5.88 -9.71
C THR A 170 -3.31 6.57 -8.35
N ILE A 171 -3.83 7.79 -8.23
CA ILE A 171 -4.01 8.44 -6.92
C ILE A 171 -5.48 8.44 -6.53
N LEU A 172 -5.77 7.96 -5.32
CA LEU A 172 -7.10 7.92 -4.74
C LEU A 172 -7.14 8.87 -3.53
N SER A 173 -8.06 9.84 -3.52
CA SER A 173 -8.46 10.50 -2.27
C SER A 173 -9.95 10.62 -2.09
N TYR A 174 -10.25 10.77 -0.82
CA TYR A 174 -11.54 11.01 -0.27
C TYR A 174 -12.15 12.40 -0.60
N THR A 175 -11.42 13.32 -1.24
CA THR A 175 -11.99 14.65 -1.54
C THR A 175 -12.94 14.71 -2.73
N ASN A 176 -13.01 13.68 -3.57
CA ASN A 176 -13.90 13.60 -4.73
C ASN A 176 -14.43 12.17 -4.95
N SER A 177 -15.25 11.67 -4.03
CA SER A 177 -16.09 10.49 -4.31
C SER A 177 -17.28 10.89 -5.19
N GLN A 178 -17.05 10.90 -6.50
CA GLN A 178 -18.04 10.45 -7.48
C GLN A 178 -17.45 9.21 -8.15
N PHE A 179 -17.75 8.04 -7.58
CA PHE A 179 -17.69 6.77 -8.29
C PHE A 179 -19.03 6.54 -8.99
#